data_AF-A0A5C3PRY9-F1
#
_entry.id   AF-A0A5C3PRY9-F1
#
_cell.length_a   1.000
_cell.length_b   1.000
_cell.length_c   1.000
_cell.angle_alpha   90.00
_cell.angle_beta   90.00
_cell.angle_gamma   90.00
#
_symmetry.space_group_name_H-M   'P 1'
#
loop_
_entity.id
_entity.type
_entity.pdbx_description
1 polymer ?
#
loop_
_entity_poly.entity_id
_entity_poly.type
_entity_poly.pdbx_seq_one_letter_code
_entity_poly.pdbx_strand_id
1 'polypeptide(L)'
;MQAAPSKRRIEDVDDSEEAARPTASKRSRADWDPYGFGFDVHPSPPEPADTPDPTSVLPPPSDKVIQLRFQLSRFKGVYRVVRLPLSFTFAHLYRFILLIFGWSGHHLHEAEVVTHVERYSPNGPRKGEVKKHRSFRVPEEPDRHEDIRAWQEWLFKYGKNDRDPAMLVKPKGARRQHHPPLDMNDPWDVLFAELEVPVKKDAEVTLGDIWAWKSRHNLSEGRCSNMEIAILFHYDLGASWDVHITVEPDKDGRFMWKVDPPRNAPVITVAKGGAPVEDAHSDYGETEPKKKKISDLLFAPDVFAKYLEGEIGSTARKTELAVYNVEEERARRQALAQERQRQRLAREQAGVMDEEEDEEDEDDEDDDEDDWGEE
;
A
#
# COMPACT_ATOMS: atom_id res chain seq x y z
N MET A 1 30.60 39.61 42.08
CA MET A 1 30.34 40.84 41.32
C MET A 1 29.73 40.44 39.98
N GLN A 2 28.50 40.89 39.72
CA GLN A 2 27.88 41.27 38.42
C GLN A 2 27.93 40.23 37.26
N ALA A 3 26.90 39.98 36.45
CA ALA A 3 25.54 40.51 36.29
C ALA A 3 24.71 39.52 35.45
N ALA A 4 23.39 39.55 35.61
CA ALA A 4 22.42 38.87 34.75
C ALA A 4 21.94 39.79 33.61
N PRO A 5 21.43 39.22 32.50
CA PRO A 5 20.39 39.87 31.69
C PRO A 5 19.25 38.89 31.36
N SER A 6 18.06 39.26 30.90
CA SER A 6 17.25 40.48 30.88
C SER A 6 15.96 40.03 30.17
N LYS A 7 14.80 40.19 30.81
CA LYS A 7 13.49 39.82 30.27
C LYS A 7 13.05 40.86 29.22
N ARG A 8 12.64 40.41 28.03
CA ARG A 8 11.87 41.25 27.09
C ARG A 8 10.38 40.91 27.18
N ARG A 9 9.60 41.97 27.35
CA ARG A 9 8.15 42.07 27.37
C ARG A 9 7.70 42.35 25.93
N ILE A 10 6.74 41.59 25.42
CA ILE A 10 6.04 41.89 24.17
C ILE A 10 4.73 42.54 24.55
N GLU A 11 4.45 43.70 23.96
CA GLU A 11 3.25 44.49 24.15
C GLU A 11 2.22 44.12 23.07
N ASP A 12 0.96 44.03 23.50
CA ASP A 12 -0.22 43.91 22.68
C ASP A 12 -0.43 45.19 21.83
N VAL A 13 -0.81 45.00 20.57
CA VAL A 13 -1.34 46.06 19.71
C VAL A 13 -2.70 45.59 19.19
N ASP A 14 -3.73 46.19 19.75
CA ASP A 14 -5.09 46.26 19.23
C ASP A 14 -5.25 47.57 18.41
N ASP A 15 -6.37 47.71 17.70
CA ASP A 15 -6.77 48.76 16.74
C ASP A 15 -6.49 48.38 15.26
N SER A 16 -7.42 48.47 14.31
CA SER A 16 -8.68 49.21 14.25
C SER A 16 -9.45 48.86 12.95
N GLU A 17 -10.74 49.19 12.99
CA GLU A 17 -11.75 49.21 11.93
C GLU A 17 -11.28 49.76 10.56
N GLU A 18 -11.71 49.13 9.44
CA GLU A 18 -11.86 49.88 8.17
C GLU A 18 -12.96 49.35 7.23
N ALA A 19 -14.03 50.14 7.19
CA ALA A 19 -14.86 50.58 6.06
C ALA A 19 -15.38 49.60 4.97
N ALA A 20 -16.70 49.64 4.85
CA ALA A 20 -17.54 49.12 3.77
C ALA A 20 -17.11 49.56 2.36
N ARG A 21 -17.11 48.59 1.42
CA ARG A 21 -17.00 48.83 -0.03
C ARG A 21 -18.30 48.43 -0.76
N PRO A 22 -18.71 49.19 -1.79
CA PRO A 22 -19.98 49.02 -2.48
C PRO A 22 -20.00 47.81 -3.43
N THR A 23 -21.18 47.19 -3.52
CA THR A 23 -21.52 46.05 -4.35
C THR A 23 -21.56 46.41 -5.84
N ALA A 24 -20.64 45.85 -6.63
CA ALA A 24 -20.65 45.94 -8.09
C ALA A 24 -21.48 44.78 -8.70
N SER A 25 -22.37 45.13 -9.62
CA SER A 25 -23.32 44.22 -10.28
C SER A 25 -22.62 43.13 -11.11
N LYS A 26 -22.98 41.86 -10.85
CA LYS A 26 -22.59 40.71 -11.65
C LYS A 26 -23.23 40.78 -13.05
N ARG A 27 -22.47 41.19 -14.06
CA ARG A 27 -22.76 40.84 -15.46
C ARG A 27 -22.24 39.42 -15.69
N SER A 28 -23.14 38.51 -16.09
CA SER A 28 -22.79 37.15 -16.50
C SER A 28 -21.88 37.23 -17.73
N ARG A 29 -20.60 36.95 -17.52
CA ARG A 29 -19.62 36.76 -18.59
C ARG A 29 -19.91 35.38 -19.18
N ALA A 30 -20.54 35.35 -20.35
CA ALA A 30 -20.62 34.15 -21.15
C ALA A 30 -19.20 33.80 -21.58
N ASP A 31 -18.61 32.79 -20.94
CA ASP A 31 -17.39 32.13 -21.36
C ASP A 31 -17.68 31.42 -22.68
N TRP A 32 -17.37 32.12 -23.77
CA TRP A 32 -17.15 31.50 -25.07
C TRP A 32 -15.67 31.16 -25.12
N ASP A 33 -15.34 29.91 -24.83
CA ASP A 33 -14.01 29.36 -25.12
C ASP A 33 -13.94 29.03 -26.62
N PRO A 34 -13.18 29.79 -27.44
CA PRO A 34 -13.06 29.56 -28.87
C PRO A 34 -12.15 28.36 -29.20
N TYR A 35 -11.59 27.68 -28.19
CA TYR A 35 -10.83 26.43 -28.35
C TYR A 35 -11.53 25.24 -27.71
N GLY A 36 -12.86 25.26 -27.65
CA GLY A 36 -13.69 24.10 -27.35
C GLY A 36 -13.55 23.02 -28.42
N PHE A 37 -12.39 22.35 -28.47
CA PHE A 37 -12.31 20.97 -28.93
C PHE A 37 -13.19 20.18 -27.98
N GLY A 38 -14.45 19.99 -28.38
CA GLY A 38 -15.38 19.09 -27.74
C GLY A 38 -14.75 17.71 -27.73
N PHE A 39 -14.03 17.41 -26.64
CA PHE A 39 -13.77 16.04 -26.28
C PHE A 39 -15.13 15.47 -25.92
N ASP A 40 -15.68 14.69 -26.84
CA ASP A 40 -16.66 13.67 -26.53
C ASP A 40 -15.98 12.73 -25.54
N VAL A 41 -15.92 13.15 -24.27
CA VAL A 41 -15.71 12.27 -23.12
C VAL A 41 -16.95 11.41 -23.13
N HIS A 42 -16.94 10.35 -23.95
CA HIS A 42 -17.96 9.32 -23.87
C HIS A 42 -17.96 8.89 -22.40
N PRO A 43 -19.02 9.20 -21.63
CA PRO A 43 -19.10 8.74 -20.26
C PRO A 43 -18.97 7.23 -20.37
N SER A 44 -17.97 6.67 -19.69
CA SER A 44 -17.88 5.22 -19.60
C SER A 44 -19.25 4.73 -19.15
N PRO A 45 -19.82 3.71 -19.82
CA PRO A 45 -21.15 3.24 -19.49
C PRO A 45 -21.20 3.03 -17.97
N PRO A 46 -22.25 3.53 -17.28
CA PRO A 46 -22.32 3.47 -15.84
C PRO A 46 -22.09 2.02 -15.42
N GLU A 47 -21.04 1.79 -14.61
CA GLU A 47 -20.82 0.49 -14.00
C GLU A 47 -22.12 0.11 -13.28
N PRO A 48 -22.60 -1.14 -13.42
CA PRO A 48 -23.84 -1.56 -12.79
C PRO A 48 -23.74 -1.29 -11.29
N ALA A 49 -24.68 -0.50 -10.76
CA ALA A 49 -24.64 0.00 -9.39
C ALA A 49 -24.64 -1.10 -8.30
N ASP A 50 -24.82 -2.36 -8.69
CA ASP A 50 -25.03 -3.50 -7.79
C ASP A 50 -23.80 -4.42 -7.65
N THR A 51 -22.67 -4.16 -8.30
CA THR A 51 -21.47 -4.97 -8.04
C THR A 51 -20.85 -4.59 -6.70
N PRO A 52 -20.76 -5.52 -5.72
CA PRO A 52 -20.13 -5.24 -4.43
C PRO A 52 -18.67 -4.83 -4.63
N ASP A 53 -18.19 -3.96 -3.75
CA ASP A 53 -16.79 -3.53 -3.75
C ASP A 53 -15.89 -4.78 -3.58
N PRO A 54 -14.95 -5.05 -4.52
CA PRO A 54 -14.03 -6.17 -4.40
C PRO A 54 -13.13 -6.10 -3.15
N THR A 55 -13.05 -4.97 -2.47
CA THR A 55 -12.30 -4.84 -1.21
C THR A 55 -13.07 -5.31 0.03
N SER A 56 -14.36 -5.61 -0.08
CA SER A 56 -15.22 -6.03 1.04
C SER A 56 -15.71 -7.48 0.94
N VAL A 57 -15.35 -8.19 -0.14
CA VAL A 57 -15.77 -9.58 -0.36
C VAL A 57 -14.58 -10.49 -0.62
N LEU A 58 -14.73 -11.79 -0.34
CA LEU A 58 -13.75 -12.78 -0.74
C LEU A 58 -13.72 -12.92 -2.28
N PRO A 59 -12.55 -13.23 -2.88
CA PRO A 59 -12.49 -13.47 -4.31
C PRO A 59 -13.28 -14.72 -4.70
N PRO A 60 -13.59 -14.90 -5.99
CA PRO A 60 -14.16 -16.15 -6.48
C PRO A 60 -13.27 -17.35 -6.09
N PRO A 61 -13.84 -18.50 -5.66
CA PRO A 61 -13.04 -19.69 -5.36
C PRO A 61 -12.20 -20.14 -6.56
N SER A 62 -10.94 -20.52 -6.30
CA SER A 62 -10.03 -21.04 -7.32
C SER A 62 -9.46 -22.39 -6.91
N ASP A 63 -9.31 -23.29 -7.87
CA ASP A 63 -8.62 -24.56 -7.71
C ASP A 63 -7.10 -24.42 -7.84
N LYS A 64 -6.59 -23.22 -8.17
CA LYS A 64 -5.16 -22.94 -8.32
C LYS A 64 -4.70 -21.95 -7.28
N VAL A 65 -3.68 -22.35 -6.53
CA VAL A 65 -3.06 -21.51 -5.50
C VAL A 65 -1.56 -21.34 -5.77
N ILE A 66 -1.04 -20.16 -5.47
CA ILE A 66 0.38 -19.79 -5.58
C ILE A 66 0.94 -19.44 -4.20
N GLN A 67 2.20 -19.78 -3.92
CA GLN A 67 2.89 -19.37 -2.70
C GLN A 67 3.80 -18.19 -2.96
N LEU A 68 3.51 -17.11 -2.26
CA LEU A 68 4.21 -15.83 -2.38
C LEU A 68 4.83 -15.45 -1.04
N ARG A 69 5.99 -14.80 -1.12
CA ARG A 69 6.64 -14.11 0.00
C ARG A 69 6.33 -12.63 -0.10
N PHE A 70 5.80 -12.07 0.98
CA PHE A 70 5.59 -10.64 1.19
C PHE A 70 6.74 -10.13 2.06
N GLN A 71 7.72 -9.47 1.46
CA GLN A 71 8.88 -8.93 2.14
C GLN A 71 8.70 -7.42 2.33
N LEU A 72 8.58 -6.98 3.58
CA LEU A 72 8.60 -5.54 3.87
C LEU A 72 10.03 -5.02 3.65
N SER A 73 10.19 -4.12 2.68
CA SER A 73 11.49 -3.61 2.24
C SER A 73 12.14 -2.78 3.33
N ARG A 74 13.47 -2.77 3.45
CA ARG A 74 14.24 -2.03 4.48
C ARG A 74 14.10 -2.58 5.90
N PHE A 75 13.05 -3.36 6.19
CA PHE A 75 12.80 -3.96 7.51
C PHE A 75 13.26 -5.43 7.56
N LYS A 76 14.55 -5.61 7.87
CA LYS A 76 15.17 -6.94 7.95
C LYS A 76 14.37 -7.89 8.85
N GLY A 77 13.96 -9.03 8.30
CA GLY A 77 13.29 -10.09 9.07
C GLY A 77 11.79 -9.92 9.20
N VAL A 78 11.21 -8.86 8.64
CA VAL A 78 9.76 -8.66 8.56
C VAL A 78 9.24 -9.23 7.25
N TYR A 79 8.55 -10.37 7.30
CA TYR A 79 7.97 -10.99 6.10
C TYR A 79 6.84 -11.96 6.40
N ARG A 80 6.06 -12.28 5.36
CA ARG A 80 5.04 -13.34 5.35
C ARG A 80 5.29 -14.30 4.20
N VAL A 81 4.91 -15.57 4.35
CA VAL A 81 4.81 -16.53 3.25
C VAL A 81 3.39 -17.07 3.24
N VAL A 82 2.69 -16.84 2.12
CA VAL A 82 1.25 -17.02 2.03
C VAL A 82 0.91 -17.78 0.76
N ARG A 83 -0.06 -18.70 0.86
CA ARG A 83 -0.69 -19.34 -0.29
C ARG A 83 -1.96 -18.58 -0.65
N LEU A 84 -2.02 -18.09 -1.88
CA LEU A 84 -3.13 -17.29 -2.39
C LEU A 84 -3.80 -17.98 -3.58
N PRO A 85 -5.14 -17.98 -3.65
CA PRO A 85 -5.88 -18.28 -4.88
C PRO A 85 -5.44 -17.38 -6.04
N LEU A 86 -5.28 -17.93 -7.25
CA LEU A 86 -4.96 -17.12 -8.43
C LEU A 86 -6.07 -16.14 -8.84
N SER A 87 -7.28 -16.31 -8.30
CA SER A 87 -8.41 -15.39 -8.49
C SER A 87 -8.32 -14.12 -7.63
N PHE A 88 -7.35 -14.00 -6.71
CA PHE A 88 -7.10 -12.76 -5.97
C PHE A 88 -6.86 -11.63 -6.95
N THR A 89 -7.64 -10.56 -6.84
CA THR A 89 -7.35 -9.30 -7.52
C THR A 89 -6.37 -8.46 -6.71
N PHE A 90 -5.86 -7.36 -7.28
CA PHE A 90 -5.03 -6.40 -6.55
C PHE A 90 -5.82 -5.67 -5.46
N ALA A 91 -7.14 -5.50 -5.61
CA ALA A 91 -8.00 -4.96 -4.55
C ALA A 91 -8.02 -5.90 -3.31
N HIS A 92 -8.18 -7.21 -3.53
CA HIS A 92 -8.07 -8.20 -2.46
C HIS A 92 -6.66 -8.25 -1.86
N LEU A 93 -5.63 -8.13 -2.71
CA LEU A 93 -4.23 -8.12 -2.30
C LEU A 93 -3.93 -6.94 -1.37
N TYR A 94 -4.44 -5.74 -1.69
CA TYR A 94 -4.31 -4.54 -0.85
C TYR A 94 -4.90 -4.78 0.54
N ARG A 95 -6.18 -5.19 0.63
CA ARG A 95 -6.82 -5.47 1.93
C ARG A 95 -6.10 -6.56 2.71
N PHE A 96 -5.59 -7.57 2.02
CA PHE A 96 -4.80 -8.62 2.66
C PHE A 96 -3.45 -8.09 3.18
N ILE A 97 -2.80 -7.16 2.48
CA ILE A 97 -1.57 -6.50 2.94
C ILE A 97 -1.84 -5.68 4.20
N LEU A 98 -2.94 -4.92 4.24
CA LEU A 98 -3.37 -4.18 5.44
C LEU A 98 -3.51 -5.12 6.65
N LEU A 99 -4.19 -6.25 6.48
CA LEU A 99 -4.31 -7.28 7.53
C LEU A 99 -2.95 -7.81 7.99
N ILE A 100 -2.07 -8.26 7.09
CA ILE A 100 -0.86 -9.00 7.49
C ILE A 100 0.28 -8.10 8.01
N PHE A 101 0.18 -6.79 7.82
CA PHE A 101 1.09 -5.79 8.37
C PHE A 101 0.47 -4.89 9.43
N GLY A 102 -0.85 -4.91 9.60
CA GLY A 102 -1.56 -4.13 10.62
C GLY A 102 -1.61 -2.64 10.29
N TRP A 103 -1.86 -2.33 9.01
CA TRP A 103 -2.01 -0.96 8.52
C TRP A 103 -3.49 -0.59 8.41
N SER A 104 -3.77 0.69 8.62
CA SER A 104 -5.12 1.25 8.65
C SER A 104 -5.82 1.25 7.30
N GLY A 105 -5.06 1.50 6.23
CA GLY A 105 -5.60 1.76 4.90
C GLY A 105 -5.94 3.22 4.62
N HIS A 106 -5.55 4.17 5.50
CA HIS A 106 -5.80 5.60 5.29
C HIS A 106 -4.95 6.22 4.19
N HIS A 107 -3.86 5.56 3.80
CA HIS A 107 -2.95 6.11 2.80
C HIS A 107 -3.16 5.55 1.39
N LEU A 108 -2.73 6.35 0.42
CA LEU A 108 -2.71 5.96 -0.98
C LEU A 108 -1.76 4.78 -1.22
N HIS A 109 -2.11 3.95 -2.20
CA HIS A 109 -1.28 2.84 -2.62
C HIS A 109 -1.22 2.71 -4.14
N GLU A 110 -0.18 2.06 -4.62
CA GLU A 110 -0.04 1.61 -6.00
C GLU A 110 0.80 0.34 -6.07
N ALA A 111 0.73 -0.38 -7.18
CA ALA A 111 1.52 -1.58 -7.36
C ALA A 111 2.16 -1.64 -8.75
N GLU A 112 3.43 -1.97 -8.79
CA GLU A 112 4.21 -2.18 -9.99
C GLU A 112 4.44 -3.68 -10.19
N VAL A 113 4.01 -4.21 -11.33
CA VAL A 113 4.39 -5.57 -11.74
C VAL A 113 5.69 -5.49 -12.52
N VAL A 114 6.75 -6.08 -11.99
CA VAL A 114 8.10 -6.01 -12.58
C VAL A 114 8.58 -7.39 -13.03
N THR A 115 9.45 -7.40 -14.04
CA THR A 115 9.98 -8.63 -14.67
C THR A 115 11.51 -8.67 -14.63
N HIS A 116 12.10 -9.81 -15.04
CA HIS A 116 13.55 -10.04 -14.99
C HIS A 116 14.15 -9.69 -13.62
N VAL A 117 13.40 -10.02 -12.58
CA VAL A 117 13.73 -9.67 -11.20
C VAL A 117 14.94 -10.47 -10.73
N GLU A 118 15.96 -9.75 -10.28
CA GLU A 118 17.03 -10.32 -9.48
C GLU A 118 16.81 -9.99 -8.01
N ARG A 119 16.81 -11.02 -7.18
CA ARG A 119 16.66 -10.89 -5.72
C ARG A 119 18.02 -10.81 -5.04
N TYR A 120 18.06 -10.18 -3.87
CA TYR A 120 19.24 -10.26 -3.01
C TYR A 120 19.55 -11.72 -2.62
N SER A 121 20.84 -11.99 -2.41
CA SER A 121 21.32 -13.31 -2.00
C SER A 121 20.54 -13.83 -0.77
N PRO A 122 20.17 -15.13 -0.74
CA PRO A 122 19.41 -15.70 0.37
C PRO A 122 20.16 -15.68 1.70
N ASN A 123 21.49 -15.48 1.69
CA ASN A 123 22.33 -15.39 2.88
C ASN A 123 22.59 -13.94 3.31
N GLY A 124 22.04 -12.95 2.59
CA GLY A 124 22.24 -11.53 2.85
C GLY A 124 21.24 -10.93 3.84
N PRO A 125 21.51 -9.69 4.32
CA PRO A 125 20.61 -8.98 5.22
C PRO A 125 19.27 -8.61 4.59
N ARG A 126 19.21 -8.49 3.25
CA ARG A 126 18.02 -8.10 2.46
C ARG A 126 17.34 -9.30 1.80
N LYS A 127 17.41 -10.49 2.43
CA LYS A 127 16.86 -11.73 1.87
C LYS A 127 15.40 -11.56 1.46
N GLY A 128 15.11 -11.91 0.21
CA GLY A 128 13.75 -11.88 -0.34
C GLY A 128 13.34 -10.53 -0.94
N GLU A 129 14.14 -9.48 -0.78
CA GLU A 129 13.92 -8.22 -1.47
C GLU A 129 14.38 -8.29 -2.94
N VAL A 130 13.71 -7.53 -3.80
CA VAL A 130 14.15 -7.25 -5.16
C VAL A 130 15.37 -6.34 -5.11
N LYS A 131 16.46 -6.75 -5.78
CA LYS A 131 17.71 -5.99 -5.91
C LYS A 131 17.67 -5.09 -7.14
N LYS A 132 17.23 -5.65 -8.26
CA LYS A 132 17.02 -4.95 -9.52
C LYS A 132 16.00 -5.73 -10.36
N HIS A 133 15.42 -5.05 -11.32
CA HIS A 133 14.51 -5.61 -12.31
C HIS A 133 14.77 -4.93 -13.66
N ARG A 134 14.18 -5.50 -14.70
CA ARG A 134 14.21 -4.93 -16.05
C ARG A 134 12.89 -5.19 -16.76
N SER A 135 12.43 -4.22 -17.53
CA SER A 135 11.26 -4.38 -18.38
C SER A 135 11.50 -5.46 -19.44
N PHE A 136 10.59 -6.43 -19.59
CA PHE A 136 10.67 -7.43 -20.66
C PHE A 136 10.41 -6.86 -22.06
N ARG A 137 9.93 -5.61 -22.11
CA ARG A 137 9.67 -4.87 -23.36
C ARG A 137 10.94 -4.23 -23.91
N VAL A 138 11.93 -4.03 -23.05
CA VAL A 138 13.23 -3.50 -23.43
C VAL A 138 14.15 -4.66 -23.83
N PRO A 139 14.78 -4.60 -25.03
CA PRO A 139 15.79 -5.57 -25.42
C PRO A 139 16.95 -5.62 -24.44
N GLU A 140 17.73 -6.71 -24.45
CA GLU A 140 18.92 -6.81 -23.60
C GLU A 140 19.93 -5.69 -23.93
N GLU A 141 20.51 -5.10 -22.88
CA GLU A 141 21.51 -4.04 -23.01
C GLU A 141 22.77 -4.61 -23.67
N PRO A 142 23.22 -4.06 -24.83
CA PRO A 142 24.46 -4.50 -25.47
C PRO A 142 25.68 -4.22 -24.58
N ASP A 143 26.73 -5.06 -24.66
CA ASP A 143 27.98 -4.78 -23.96
C ASP A 143 28.65 -3.53 -24.54
N ARG A 144 28.75 -2.49 -23.70
CA ARG A 144 29.35 -1.20 -24.04
C ARG A 144 30.79 -1.31 -24.54
N HIS A 145 31.55 -2.28 -24.05
CA HIS A 145 32.96 -2.47 -24.41
C HIS A 145 33.14 -3.24 -25.72
N GLU A 146 32.16 -4.06 -26.09
CA GLU A 146 32.17 -4.80 -27.35
C GLU A 146 31.61 -3.96 -28.51
N ASP A 147 30.49 -3.25 -28.29
CA ASP A 147 29.87 -2.38 -29.30
C ASP A 147 29.28 -1.10 -28.69
N ILE A 148 30.11 -0.06 -28.63
CA ILE A 148 29.72 1.25 -28.10
C ILE A 148 28.59 1.91 -28.89
N ARG A 149 28.44 1.63 -30.20
CA ARG A 149 27.39 2.24 -31.03
C ARG A 149 26.05 1.59 -30.73
N ALA A 150 26.00 0.25 -30.72
CA ALA A 150 24.79 -0.47 -30.35
C ALA A 150 24.32 -0.10 -28.94
N TRP A 151 25.26 0.02 -27.99
CA TRP A 151 24.94 0.49 -26.64
C TRP A 151 24.40 1.92 -26.60
N GLN A 152 24.99 2.87 -27.36
CA GLN A 152 24.49 4.25 -27.43
C GLN A 152 23.08 4.34 -28.02
N GLU A 153 22.81 3.58 -29.08
CA GLU A 153 21.47 3.52 -29.67
C GLU A 153 20.46 2.92 -28.70
N TRP A 154 20.84 1.83 -28.03
CA TRP A 154 20.00 1.21 -27.01
C TRP A 154 19.71 2.19 -25.88
N LEU A 155 20.72 2.88 -25.35
CA LEU A 155 20.56 3.85 -24.27
C LEU A 155 19.62 4.98 -24.67
N PHE A 156 19.75 5.49 -25.90
CA PHE A 156 18.89 6.55 -26.40
C PHE A 156 17.44 6.08 -26.58
N LYS A 157 17.23 4.86 -27.09
CA LYS A 157 15.91 4.28 -27.37
C LYS A 157 15.18 3.79 -26.13
N TYR A 158 15.88 3.10 -25.23
CA TYR A 158 15.29 2.29 -24.17
C TYR A 158 15.77 2.64 -22.77
N GLY A 159 16.86 3.40 -22.62
CA GLY A 159 17.49 3.62 -21.32
C GLY A 159 16.55 4.27 -20.28
N LYS A 160 15.54 5.02 -20.74
CA LYS A 160 14.50 5.59 -19.86
C LYS A 160 13.48 4.56 -19.37
N ASN A 161 13.21 3.53 -20.17
CA ASN A 161 12.17 2.53 -19.94
C ASN A 161 12.74 1.19 -19.43
N ASP A 162 14.06 1.07 -19.28
CA ASP A 162 14.73 -0.16 -18.80
C ASP A 162 14.15 -0.64 -17.46
N ARG A 163 13.77 0.31 -16.60
CA ARG A 163 13.17 0.06 -15.29
C ARG A 163 11.67 0.20 -15.26
N ASP A 164 11.02 0.41 -16.39
CA ASP A 164 9.57 0.51 -16.40
C ASP A 164 8.95 -0.82 -15.96
N PRO A 165 7.88 -0.78 -15.15
CA PRO A 165 7.16 -2.00 -14.84
C PRO A 165 6.46 -2.54 -16.08
N ALA A 166 6.21 -3.84 -16.08
CA ALA A 166 5.40 -4.50 -17.09
C ALA A 166 3.94 -3.99 -17.10
N MET A 167 3.46 -3.59 -15.92
CA MET A 167 2.12 -3.10 -15.67
C MET A 167 2.11 -2.28 -14.38
N LEU A 168 1.36 -1.19 -14.39
CA LEU A 168 1.09 -0.38 -13.21
C LEU A 168 -0.37 -0.58 -12.80
N VAL A 169 -0.61 -0.89 -11.53
CA VAL A 169 -1.94 -1.13 -10.99
C VAL A 169 -2.25 -0.07 -9.95
N LYS A 170 -3.37 0.63 -10.11
CA LYS A 170 -3.77 1.75 -9.25
C LYS A 170 -5.24 1.62 -8.81
N PRO A 171 -5.59 2.19 -7.64
CA PRO A 171 -6.98 2.40 -7.27
C PRO A 171 -7.72 3.24 -8.32
N LYS A 172 -9.05 3.08 -8.37
CA LYS A 172 -9.93 3.86 -9.26
C LYS A 172 -9.73 5.36 -9.02
N GLY A 173 -9.54 6.14 -10.09
CA GLY A 173 -9.53 7.61 -10.02
C GLY A 173 -8.25 8.32 -10.46
N ALA A 174 -7.18 7.59 -10.80
CA ALA A 174 -6.03 8.21 -11.45
C ALA A 174 -6.48 8.77 -12.82
N ARG A 175 -6.48 10.10 -12.97
CA ARG A 175 -6.77 10.76 -14.25
C ARG A 175 -5.87 10.13 -15.31
N ARG A 176 -6.47 9.68 -16.41
CA ARG A 176 -5.69 9.27 -17.59
C ARG A 176 -4.76 10.41 -17.93
N GLN A 177 -3.46 10.13 -17.97
CA GLN A 177 -2.53 11.08 -18.55
C GLN A 177 -2.97 11.28 -20.00
N HIS A 178 -3.24 12.53 -20.35
CA HIS A 178 -3.60 12.85 -21.72
C HIS A 178 -2.33 12.75 -22.56
N HIS A 179 -2.10 11.57 -23.15
CA HIS A 179 -1.08 11.45 -24.16
C HIS A 179 -1.58 12.14 -25.44
N PRO A 180 -0.77 13.03 -26.05
CA PRO A 180 -1.10 13.55 -27.37
C PRO A 180 -1.29 12.37 -28.34
N PRO A 181 -2.18 12.50 -29.35
CA PRO A 181 -2.36 11.46 -30.34
C PRO A 181 -1.02 11.17 -31.03
N LEU A 182 -0.65 9.89 -31.03
CA LEU A 182 0.59 9.40 -31.65
C LEU A 182 0.42 9.31 -33.17
N ASP A 183 1.42 9.75 -33.93
CA ASP A 183 1.48 9.51 -35.36
C ASP A 183 2.01 8.09 -35.60
N MET A 184 1.11 7.14 -35.87
CA MET A 184 1.48 5.74 -36.13
C MET A 184 2.35 5.54 -37.39
N ASN A 185 2.62 6.60 -38.17
CA ASN A 185 3.59 6.56 -39.25
C ASN A 185 5.02 6.93 -38.81
N ASP A 186 5.20 7.56 -37.63
CA ASP A 186 6.52 7.80 -37.05
C ASP A 186 7.01 6.54 -36.32
N PRO A 187 8.14 5.93 -36.72
CA PRO A 187 8.71 4.78 -36.03
C PRO A 187 8.97 4.99 -34.53
N TRP A 188 9.21 6.24 -34.11
CA TRP A 188 9.40 6.56 -32.70
C TRP A 188 8.11 6.49 -31.90
N ASP A 189 7.02 7.01 -32.46
CA ASP A 189 5.70 6.96 -31.83
C ASP A 189 5.20 5.51 -31.71
N VAL A 190 5.44 4.67 -32.72
CA VAL A 190 5.16 3.22 -32.65
C VAL A 190 5.98 2.57 -31.52
N LEU A 191 7.27 2.86 -31.43
CA LEU A 191 8.13 2.32 -30.39
C LEU A 191 7.66 2.77 -28.98
N PHE A 192 7.33 4.05 -28.81
CA PHE A 192 6.88 4.56 -27.53
C PHE A 192 5.51 4.01 -27.14
N ALA A 193 4.61 3.76 -28.10
CA ALA A 193 3.36 3.06 -27.86
C ALA A 193 3.59 1.62 -27.36
N GLU A 194 4.57 0.90 -27.93
CA GLU A 194 4.93 -0.46 -27.47
C GLU A 194 5.55 -0.47 -26.06
N LEU A 195 6.34 0.56 -25.75
CA LEU A 195 6.97 0.75 -24.44
C LEU A 195 6.02 1.32 -23.39
N GLU A 196 4.84 1.82 -23.78
CA GLU A 196 3.88 2.42 -22.86
C GLU A 196 3.44 1.43 -21.78
N VAL A 197 3.66 1.80 -20.52
CA VAL A 197 3.28 0.99 -19.37
C VAL A 197 1.76 0.96 -19.24
N PRO A 198 1.10 -0.21 -19.36
CA PRO A 198 -0.33 -0.30 -19.21
C PRO A 198 -0.70 -0.03 -17.76
N VAL A 199 -1.62 0.91 -17.57
CA VAL A 199 -2.22 1.21 -16.28
C VAL A 199 -3.55 0.48 -16.17
N LYS A 200 -3.72 -0.30 -15.09
CA LYS A 200 -4.93 -1.08 -14.81
C LYS A 200 -5.50 -0.74 -13.45
N LYS A 201 -6.80 -0.98 -13.27
CA LYS A 201 -7.43 -0.88 -11.94
C LYS A 201 -7.12 -2.12 -11.12
N ASP A 202 -7.05 -1.93 -9.81
CA ASP A 202 -6.87 -2.97 -8.80
C ASP A 202 -7.92 -4.12 -8.88
N ALA A 203 -9.17 -3.78 -9.19
CA ALA A 203 -10.26 -4.75 -9.37
C ALA A 203 -10.15 -5.60 -10.65
N GLU A 204 -9.43 -5.11 -11.67
CA GLU A 204 -9.40 -5.70 -13.02
C GLU A 204 -8.28 -6.74 -13.21
N VAL A 205 -7.28 -6.75 -12.34
CA VAL A 205 -6.08 -7.60 -12.48
C VAL A 205 -6.06 -8.64 -11.39
N THR A 206 -5.94 -9.91 -11.77
CA THR A 206 -5.79 -11.05 -10.87
C THR A 206 -4.34 -11.54 -10.78
N LEU A 207 -4.01 -12.27 -9.72
CA LEU A 207 -2.70 -12.94 -9.63
C LEU A 207 -2.50 -13.97 -10.76
N GLY A 208 -3.59 -14.52 -11.31
CA GLY A 208 -3.59 -15.42 -12.46
C GLY A 208 -3.20 -14.75 -13.78
N ASP A 209 -3.39 -13.44 -13.90
CA ASP A 209 -2.92 -12.64 -15.04
C ASP A 209 -1.40 -12.40 -14.97
N ILE A 210 -0.85 -12.39 -13.75
CA ILE A 210 0.57 -12.17 -13.50
C ILE A 210 1.36 -13.48 -13.63
N TRP A 211 0.92 -14.50 -12.90
CA TRP A 211 1.58 -15.80 -12.82
C TRP A 211 0.69 -16.92 -13.34
N ALA A 212 1.31 -17.83 -14.10
CA ALA A 212 0.62 -19.00 -14.63
C ALA A 212 1.38 -20.29 -14.33
N TRP A 213 0.69 -21.44 -14.39
CA TRP A 213 1.29 -22.75 -14.14
C TRP A 213 2.48 -23.07 -15.07
N LYS A 214 2.40 -22.60 -16.31
CA LYS A 214 3.48 -22.70 -17.30
C LYS A 214 3.97 -21.28 -17.59
N SER A 215 5.27 -21.06 -17.54
CA SER A 215 5.89 -19.74 -17.75
C SER A 215 5.46 -19.09 -19.08
N ARG A 216 5.29 -19.87 -20.15
CA ARG A 216 4.79 -19.37 -21.45
C ARG A 216 3.40 -18.71 -21.43
N HIS A 217 2.67 -18.83 -20.32
CA HIS A 217 1.34 -18.26 -20.15
C HIS A 217 1.30 -17.22 -19.01
N ASN A 218 2.46 -16.84 -18.44
CA ASN A 218 2.53 -15.74 -17.47
C ASN A 218 2.47 -14.39 -18.19
N LEU A 219 2.46 -13.29 -17.44
CA LEU A 219 2.39 -11.93 -17.98
C LEU A 219 3.42 -11.62 -19.08
N SER A 220 4.60 -12.22 -19.01
CA SER A 220 5.68 -12.00 -19.97
C SER A 220 5.60 -12.90 -21.20
N GLU A 221 4.57 -13.73 -21.30
CA GLU A 221 4.36 -14.71 -22.39
C GLU A 221 5.54 -15.68 -22.55
N GLY A 222 6.24 -15.98 -21.44
CA GLY A 222 7.40 -16.87 -21.42
C GLY A 222 8.75 -16.22 -21.69
N ARG A 223 8.82 -14.89 -21.83
CA ARG A 223 10.11 -14.16 -21.91
C ARG A 223 10.91 -14.26 -20.62
N CYS A 224 10.24 -14.42 -19.47
CA CYS A 224 10.88 -14.71 -18.19
C CYS A 224 10.11 -15.78 -17.40
N SER A 225 10.77 -16.42 -16.44
CA SER A 225 10.17 -17.40 -15.55
C SER A 225 9.30 -16.74 -14.48
N ASN A 226 8.38 -17.50 -13.86
CA ASN A 226 7.57 -16.99 -12.75
C ASN A 226 8.40 -16.49 -11.56
N MET A 227 9.60 -17.03 -11.39
CA MET A 227 10.53 -16.64 -10.33
C MET A 227 11.18 -15.27 -10.57
N GLU A 228 11.12 -14.78 -11.81
CA GLU A 228 11.65 -13.49 -12.26
C GLU A 228 10.56 -12.43 -12.38
N ILE A 229 9.34 -12.72 -11.91
CA ILE A 229 8.24 -11.76 -11.83
C ILE A 229 8.00 -11.42 -10.35
N ALA A 230 7.83 -10.14 -10.06
CA ALA A 230 7.48 -9.65 -8.73
C ALA A 230 6.42 -8.56 -8.81
N ILE A 231 5.78 -8.29 -7.68
CA ILE A 231 4.99 -7.08 -7.47
C ILE A 231 5.74 -6.22 -6.45
N LEU A 232 6.00 -4.96 -6.78
CA LEU A 232 6.43 -3.94 -5.82
C LEU A 232 5.16 -3.18 -5.42
N PHE A 233 4.70 -3.41 -4.20
CA PHE A 233 3.52 -2.75 -3.67
C PHE A 233 3.97 -1.56 -2.82
N HIS A 234 3.48 -0.37 -3.13
CA HIS A 234 3.80 0.87 -2.43
C HIS A 234 2.58 1.29 -1.63
N TYR A 235 2.74 1.42 -0.31
CA TYR A 235 1.74 1.94 0.61
C TYR A 235 2.27 3.21 1.26
N ASP A 236 1.40 4.19 1.49
CA ASP A 236 1.77 5.51 1.99
C ASP A 236 2.93 6.11 1.18
N LEU A 237 2.55 6.75 0.07
CA LEU A 237 3.47 7.36 -0.88
C LEU A 237 4.29 8.51 -0.27
N GLY A 238 3.94 8.98 0.95
CA GLY A 238 4.71 9.95 1.72
C GLY A 238 5.90 9.31 2.43
N ALA A 239 5.68 8.23 3.19
CA ALA A 239 6.76 7.53 3.93
C ALA A 239 7.40 6.36 3.16
N SER A 240 6.80 5.93 2.05
CA SER A 240 7.25 4.86 1.15
C SER A 240 7.36 3.48 1.81
N TRP A 241 6.22 2.91 2.22
CA TRP A 241 6.15 1.55 2.73
C TRP A 241 6.09 0.54 1.58
N ASP A 242 7.26 0.01 1.22
CA ASP A 242 7.38 -0.89 0.08
C ASP A 242 7.27 -2.37 0.52
N VAL A 243 6.35 -3.13 -0.08
CA VAL A 243 6.25 -4.59 0.06
C VAL A 243 6.65 -5.26 -1.25
N HIS A 244 7.75 -6.00 -1.22
CA HIS A 244 8.18 -6.82 -2.35
C HIS A 244 7.51 -8.19 -2.29
N ILE A 245 6.68 -8.50 -3.29
CA ILE A 245 5.93 -9.75 -3.38
C ILE A 245 6.56 -10.63 -4.46
N THR A 246 7.13 -11.76 -4.05
CA THR A 246 7.87 -12.66 -4.96
C THR A 246 7.44 -14.11 -4.76
N VAL A 247 7.69 -14.97 -5.74
CA VAL A 247 7.45 -16.41 -5.59
C VAL A 247 8.41 -17.02 -4.56
N GLU A 248 7.85 -17.76 -3.60
CA GLU A 248 8.60 -18.50 -2.58
C GLU A 248 8.32 -20.00 -2.72
N PRO A 249 9.20 -20.75 -3.39
CA PRO A 249 9.08 -22.20 -3.47
C PRO A 249 9.12 -22.85 -2.09
N ASP A 250 8.38 -23.94 -1.92
CA ASP A 250 8.50 -24.81 -0.76
C ASP A 250 9.83 -25.59 -0.77
N LYS A 251 10.00 -26.48 0.20
CA LYS A 251 11.22 -27.29 0.33
C LYS A 251 11.47 -28.21 -0.87
N ASP A 252 10.43 -28.55 -1.63
CA ASP A 252 10.49 -29.39 -2.82
C ASP A 252 10.62 -28.55 -4.11
N GLY A 253 10.75 -27.22 -3.99
CA GLY A 253 10.80 -26.30 -5.13
C GLY A 253 9.44 -26.02 -5.77
N ARG A 254 8.32 -26.46 -5.16
CA ARG A 254 6.97 -26.20 -5.66
C ARG A 254 6.46 -24.87 -5.11
N PHE A 255 5.83 -24.09 -5.98
CA PHE A 255 5.23 -22.81 -5.60
C PHE A 255 3.79 -22.66 -6.08
N MET A 256 3.23 -23.67 -6.75
CA MET A 256 1.83 -23.71 -7.18
C MET A 256 1.23 -25.09 -6.91
N TRP A 257 -0.05 -25.11 -6.55
CA TRP A 257 -0.80 -26.34 -6.27
C TRP A 257 -2.19 -26.27 -6.89
N LYS A 258 -2.72 -27.45 -7.20
CA LYS A 258 -4.14 -27.63 -7.46
C LYS A 258 -4.81 -28.06 -6.16
N VAL A 259 -5.86 -27.36 -5.74
CA VAL A 259 -6.62 -27.66 -4.52
C VAL A 259 -8.02 -28.13 -4.89
N ASP A 260 -8.51 -29.13 -4.17
CA ASP A 260 -9.85 -29.67 -4.29
C ASP A 260 -10.39 -29.91 -2.87
N PRO A 261 -11.49 -29.27 -2.45
CA PRO A 261 -12.30 -28.30 -3.22
C PRO A 261 -11.56 -26.98 -3.50
N PRO A 262 -12.01 -26.21 -4.52
CA PRO A 262 -11.57 -24.83 -4.76
C PRO A 262 -11.70 -23.96 -3.50
N ARG A 263 -10.80 -22.99 -3.33
CA ARG A 263 -10.76 -22.10 -2.16
C ARG A 263 -10.59 -20.65 -2.57
N ASN A 264 -11.13 -19.74 -1.77
CA ASN A 264 -11.00 -18.29 -1.92
C ASN A 264 -10.25 -17.63 -0.76
N ALA A 265 -9.98 -18.34 0.33
CA ALA A 265 -9.26 -17.81 1.48
C ALA A 265 -7.73 -17.97 1.34
N PRO A 266 -6.95 -16.96 1.78
CA PRO A 266 -5.50 -17.04 1.85
C PRO A 266 -5.07 -17.97 3.01
N VAL A 267 -3.90 -18.60 2.89
CA VAL A 267 -3.32 -19.42 3.97
C VAL A 267 -1.92 -18.91 4.31
N ILE A 268 -1.77 -18.31 5.48
CA ILE A 268 -0.48 -17.83 5.99
C ILE A 268 0.29 -19.01 6.58
N THR A 269 1.44 -19.32 5.99
CA THR A 269 2.28 -20.47 6.40
C THR A 269 3.46 -20.04 7.26
N VAL A 270 3.93 -18.80 7.10
CA VAL A 270 5.01 -18.21 7.89
C VAL A 270 4.69 -16.73 8.10
N ALA A 271 4.88 -16.24 9.32
CA ALA A 271 4.94 -14.82 9.63
C ALA A 271 6.14 -14.57 10.56
N LYS A 272 6.95 -13.55 10.26
CA LYS A 272 8.09 -13.12 11.09
C LYS A 272 8.17 -11.60 11.18
N GLY A 273 8.43 -11.09 12.39
CA GLY A 273 8.43 -9.66 12.69
C GLY A 273 7.08 -8.96 12.48
N GLY A 274 6.99 -7.70 12.91
CA GLY A 274 5.86 -6.80 12.69
C GLY A 274 6.29 -5.58 11.89
N ALA A 275 5.35 -4.94 11.19
CA ALA A 275 5.61 -3.61 10.65
C ALA A 275 5.81 -2.62 11.81
N PRO A 276 6.49 -1.49 11.59
CA PRO A 276 6.47 -0.38 12.52
C PRO A 276 5.07 0.21 12.66
N VAL A 277 4.86 0.98 13.72
CA VAL A 277 3.61 1.72 13.93
C VAL A 277 3.46 2.78 12.82
N GLU A 278 2.27 2.84 12.23
CA GLU A 278 1.92 3.81 11.20
C GLU A 278 1.85 5.22 11.80
N ASP A 279 2.31 6.24 11.08
CA ASP A 279 2.26 7.65 11.48
C ASP A 279 2.87 8.01 12.87
N ALA A 280 3.69 7.12 13.44
CA ALA A 280 4.30 7.34 14.74
C ALA A 280 5.19 8.58 14.74
N HIS A 281 4.91 9.52 15.66
CA HIS A 281 5.70 10.73 15.86
C HIS A 281 7.13 10.45 16.36
N SER A 282 7.35 9.30 17.00
CA SER A 282 8.67 8.82 17.39
C SER A 282 8.77 7.30 17.39
N ASP A 283 9.99 6.77 17.20
CA ASP A 283 10.31 5.35 17.36
C ASP A 283 10.65 4.99 18.83
N TYR A 284 10.44 5.91 19.77
CA TYR A 284 10.79 5.69 21.16
C TYR A 284 9.93 4.58 21.78
N GLY A 285 10.60 3.60 22.40
CA GLY A 285 9.93 2.44 23.00
C GLY A 285 9.46 1.37 22.00
N GLU A 286 9.60 1.60 20.69
CA GLU A 286 9.23 0.61 19.69
C GLU A 286 10.24 -0.55 19.67
N THR A 287 9.71 -1.77 19.76
CA THR A 287 10.53 -2.97 19.63
C THR A 287 11.00 -3.10 18.19
N GLU A 288 12.29 -3.44 18.00
CA GLU A 288 12.86 -3.69 16.67
C GLU A 288 11.89 -4.55 15.82
N PRO A 289 11.57 -4.17 14.57
CA PRO A 289 10.53 -4.82 13.78
C PRO A 289 10.66 -6.35 13.67
N LYS A 290 11.88 -6.87 13.62
CA LYS A 290 12.18 -8.32 13.57
C LYS A 290 11.88 -9.09 14.87
N LYS A 291 11.79 -8.38 16.00
CA LYS A 291 11.56 -8.89 17.34
C LYS A 291 10.11 -8.73 17.79
N LYS A 292 9.31 -7.94 17.09
CA LYS A 292 7.88 -7.80 17.36
C LYS A 292 7.19 -9.18 17.32
N LYS A 293 6.32 -9.43 18.30
CA LYS A 293 5.51 -10.65 18.35
C LYS A 293 4.44 -10.60 17.26
N ILE A 294 3.86 -11.76 16.94
CA ILE A 294 2.78 -11.89 15.96
C ILE A 294 1.66 -12.65 16.63
N SER A 295 0.44 -12.11 16.57
CA SER A 295 -0.75 -12.77 17.10
C SER A 295 -0.99 -14.12 16.42
N ASP A 296 -1.29 -15.15 17.21
CA ASP A 296 -1.64 -16.49 16.71
C ASP A 296 -2.93 -16.48 15.89
N LEU A 297 -3.82 -15.51 16.13
CA LEU A 297 -5.06 -15.32 15.35
C LEU A 297 -4.77 -15.04 13.87
N LEU A 298 -3.59 -14.51 13.53
CA LEU A 298 -3.19 -14.30 12.13
C LEU A 298 -3.13 -15.62 11.34
N PHE A 299 -2.94 -16.76 12.01
CA PHE A 299 -2.86 -18.07 11.35
C PHE A 299 -4.20 -18.79 11.26
N ALA A 300 -5.30 -18.20 11.76
CA ALA A 300 -6.62 -18.79 11.63
C ALA A 300 -7.03 -18.86 10.15
N PRO A 301 -7.61 -19.99 9.68
CA PRO A 301 -7.89 -20.21 8.26
C PRO A 301 -8.97 -19.27 7.69
N ASP A 302 -9.79 -18.68 8.56
CA ASP A 302 -10.89 -17.75 8.27
C ASP A 302 -10.55 -16.30 8.61
N VAL A 303 -9.31 -16.00 9.06
CA VAL A 303 -8.92 -14.66 9.54
C VAL A 303 -9.19 -13.56 8.52
N PHE A 304 -8.94 -13.83 7.24
CA PHE A 304 -9.15 -12.84 6.20
C PHE A 304 -10.64 -12.62 5.91
N ALA A 305 -11.47 -13.67 5.94
CA ALA A 305 -12.90 -13.52 5.78
C ALA A 305 -13.48 -12.64 6.90
N LYS A 306 -13.11 -12.94 8.14
CA LYS A 306 -13.50 -12.17 9.32
C LYS A 306 -12.99 -10.73 9.32
N TYR A 307 -11.79 -10.51 8.77
CA TYR A 307 -11.24 -9.15 8.59
C TYR A 307 -12.05 -8.34 7.58
N LEU A 308 -12.47 -8.97 6.47
CA LEU A 308 -13.34 -8.32 5.48
C LEU A 308 -14.73 -8.02 6.04
N GLU A 309 -15.25 -8.89 6.91
CA GLU A 309 -16.52 -8.72 7.61
C GLU A 309 -16.45 -7.70 8.77
N GLY A 310 -15.25 -7.24 9.15
CA GLY A 310 -15.03 -6.32 10.27
C GLY A 310 -15.09 -6.96 11.66
N GLU A 311 -15.16 -8.29 11.75
CA GLU A 311 -15.14 -9.02 13.02
C GLU A 311 -13.74 -9.03 13.66
N ILE A 312 -12.70 -9.00 12.82
CA ILE A 312 -11.30 -8.99 13.25
C ILE A 312 -10.62 -7.70 12.80
N GLY A 313 -9.89 -7.07 13.72
CA GLY A 313 -8.99 -5.95 13.45
C GLY A 313 -7.53 -6.41 13.40
N SER A 314 -6.68 -5.60 12.77
CA SER A 314 -5.23 -5.80 12.75
C SER A 314 -4.52 -4.46 12.85
N THR A 315 -3.55 -4.38 13.76
CA THR A 315 -2.81 -3.14 14.04
C THR A 315 -1.36 -3.45 14.37
N ALA A 316 -0.42 -2.72 13.77
CA ALA A 316 0.98 -2.73 14.17
C ALA A 316 1.15 -1.91 15.45
N ARG A 317 1.38 -2.57 16.59
CA ARG A 317 1.65 -1.94 17.90
C ARG A 317 3.16 -1.83 18.14
N LYS A 318 3.58 -1.02 19.12
CA LYS A 318 4.99 -0.83 19.52
C LYS A 318 5.74 -2.16 19.76
N THR A 319 5.08 -3.20 20.26
CA THR A 319 5.72 -4.48 20.65
C THR A 319 5.29 -5.71 19.81
N GLU A 320 4.23 -5.60 19.00
CA GLU A 320 3.64 -6.73 18.29
C GLU A 320 2.84 -6.31 17.04
N LEU A 321 2.61 -7.27 16.13
CA LEU A 321 1.49 -7.22 15.21
C LEU A 321 0.28 -7.86 15.90
N ALA A 322 -0.64 -7.02 16.35
CA ALA A 322 -1.86 -7.46 17.01
C ALA A 322 -2.92 -7.79 15.96
N VAL A 323 -3.55 -8.95 16.11
CA VAL A 323 -4.77 -9.34 15.40
C VAL A 323 -5.75 -9.73 16.49
N TYR A 324 -6.92 -9.11 16.51
CA TYR A 324 -7.86 -9.15 17.64
C TYR A 324 -9.31 -9.15 17.16
N ASN A 325 -10.22 -9.66 17.99
CA ASN A 325 -11.66 -9.52 17.76
C ASN A 325 -12.07 -8.07 18.09
N VAL A 326 -12.79 -7.42 17.17
CA VAL A 326 -13.14 -5.99 17.29
C VAL A 326 -14.09 -5.73 18.44
N GLU A 327 -15.09 -6.59 18.67
CA GLU A 327 -16.04 -6.43 19.77
C GLU A 327 -15.37 -6.62 21.14
N GLU A 328 -14.50 -7.63 21.26
CA GLU A 328 -13.73 -7.86 22.49
C GLU A 328 -12.77 -6.70 22.80
N GLU A 329 -12.08 -6.17 21.78
CA GLU A 329 -11.18 -5.03 21.93
C GLU A 329 -11.94 -3.76 22.31
N ARG A 330 -13.10 -3.51 21.70
CA ARG A 330 -13.99 -2.39 22.06
C ARG A 330 -14.48 -2.51 23.50
N ALA A 331 -14.93 -3.70 23.92
CA ALA A 331 -15.36 -3.94 25.29
C ALA A 331 -14.20 -3.75 26.30
N ARG A 332 -12.98 -4.17 25.93
CA ARG A 332 -11.78 -3.96 26.73
C ARG A 332 -11.44 -2.48 26.88
N ARG A 333 -11.46 -1.70 25.79
CA ARG A 333 -11.23 -0.25 25.80
C ARG A 333 -12.28 0.46 26.67
N GLN A 334 -13.57 0.12 26.52
CA GLN A 334 -14.64 0.68 27.33
C GLN A 334 -14.51 0.35 28.83
N ALA A 335 -14.11 -0.88 29.17
CA ALA A 335 -13.89 -1.27 30.56
C ALA A 335 -12.72 -0.50 31.19
N LEU A 336 -11.62 -0.31 30.46
CA LEU A 336 -10.48 0.49 30.91
C LEU A 336 -10.87 1.96 31.10
N ALA A 337 -11.60 2.56 30.16
CA ALA A 337 -12.09 3.93 30.28
C ALA A 337 -13.01 4.11 31.51
N GLN A 338 -13.92 3.16 31.74
CA GLN A 338 -14.79 3.16 32.93
C GLN A 338 -13.98 3.00 34.23
N GLU A 339 -12.94 2.16 34.23
CA GLU A 339 -12.07 1.99 35.39
C GLU A 339 -11.27 3.28 35.68
N ARG A 340 -10.67 3.90 34.66
CA ARG A 340 -9.99 5.20 34.78
C ARG A 340 -10.92 6.27 35.34
N GLN A 341 -12.14 6.37 34.80
CA GLN A 341 -13.14 7.33 35.29
C GLN A 341 -13.52 7.07 36.76
N ARG A 342 -13.66 5.79 37.17
CA ARG A 342 -13.91 5.44 38.57
C ARG A 342 -12.73 5.78 39.48
N GLN A 343 -11.49 5.58 39.02
CA GLN A 343 -10.30 5.95 39.76
C GLN A 343 -10.20 7.47 39.92
N ARG A 344 -10.47 8.24 38.85
CA ARG A 344 -10.53 9.71 38.89
C ARG A 344 -11.55 10.22 39.91
N LEU A 345 -12.79 9.71 39.86
CA LEU A 345 -13.83 10.08 40.83
C LEU A 345 -13.46 9.69 42.27
N ALA A 346 -12.77 8.56 42.46
CA ALA A 346 -12.29 8.15 43.78
C ALA A 346 -11.18 9.07 44.31
N ARG A 347 -10.25 9.53 43.45
CA ARG A 347 -9.22 10.52 43.81
C ARG A 347 -9.84 11.88 44.16
N GLU A 348 -10.80 12.35 43.36
CA GLU A 348 -11.55 13.58 43.62
C GLU A 348 -12.29 13.53 44.96
N GLN A 349 -12.94 12.40 45.28
CA GLN A 349 -13.60 12.20 46.58
C GLN A 349 -12.62 12.11 47.76
N ALA A 350 -11.39 11.63 47.53
CA ALA A 350 -10.35 11.58 48.55
C ALA A 350 -9.71 12.95 48.83
N GLY A 351 -10.04 13.99 48.05
CA GLY A 351 -9.48 15.33 48.20
C GLY A 351 -8.01 15.43 47.80
N VAL A 352 -7.52 14.48 47.00
CA VAL A 352 -6.19 14.53 46.38
C VAL A 352 -6.36 15.31 45.08
N MET A 353 -6.27 16.64 45.13
CA MET A 353 -6.10 17.46 43.93
C MET A 353 -4.63 17.36 43.52
N ASP A 354 -4.32 16.43 42.62
CA ASP A 354 -3.04 16.45 41.93
C ASP A 354 -3.08 17.58 40.91
N GLU A 355 -2.40 18.69 41.20
CA GLU A 355 -2.24 19.84 40.29
C GLU A 355 -1.16 19.58 39.20
N GLU A 356 -0.55 18.38 39.13
CA GLU A 356 0.65 18.13 38.30
C GLU A 356 0.66 16.82 37.47
N GLU A 357 -0.40 16.00 37.42
CA GLU A 357 -0.37 14.68 36.69
C GLU A 357 -1.07 14.68 35.30
N ASP A 358 -1.49 15.83 34.76
CA ASP A 358 -2.26 15.89 33.50
C ASP A 358 -1.39 15.81 32.22
N GLU A 359 -0.06 15.61 32.28
CA GLU A 359 0.82 15.68 31.09
C GLU A 359 1.49 14.36 30.64
N GLU A 360 1.41 13.25 31.37
CA GLU A 360 2.18 12.02 31.01
C GLU A 360 1.36 10.80 30.54
N ASP A 361 0.02 10.82 30.64
CA ASP A 361 -0.82 9.66 30.26
C ASP A 361 -1.61 9.87 28.94
N GLU A 362 -1.49 11.03 28.28
CA GLU A 362 -2.10 11.28 26.96
C GLU A 362 -1.38 10.55 25.79
N ASP A 363 -0.17 10.02 26.01
CA ASP A 363 0.67 9.44 24.94
C ASP A 363 0.35 7.96 24.60
N ASP A 364 -0.59 7.31 25.31
CA ASP A 364 -1.05 5.94 25.01
C ASP A 364 -2.57 5.87 24.76
N GLU A 365 -3.28 6.99 24.73
CA GLU A 365 -4.57 7.11 24.05
C GLU A 365 -4.29 7.32 22.56
N ASP A 366 -3.86 6.24 21.88
CA ASP A 366 -3.81 6.19 20.42
C ASP A 366 -5.16 6.72 19.89
N ASP A 367 -5.07 7.91 19.28
CA ASP A 367 -6.05 8.87 18.79
C ASP A 367 -6.91 8.31 17.64
N ASP A 368 -7.47 7.10 17.84
CA ASP A 368 -8.35 6.39 16.91
C ASP A 368 -9.84 6.62 17.27
N GLU A 369 -10.21 7.72 17.97
CA GLU A 369 -11.61 8.16 18.10
C GLU A 369 -12.07 8.91 16.84
N ASP A 370 -11.86 8.32 15.66
CA ASP A 370 -12.66 8.68 14.50
C ASP A 370 -14.05 8.03 14.68
N ASP A 371 -14.91 8.74 15.42
CA ASP A 371 -16.35 8.58 15.49
C ASP A 371 -16.96 8.78 14.09
N TRP A 372 -16.86 7.74 13.25
CA TRP A 372 -17.59 7.67 11.98
C TRP A 372 -19.07 7.48 12.29
N GLY A 373 -19.77 8.60 12.40
CA GLY A 373 -21.22 8.63 12.29
C GLY A 373 -21.66 7.83 11.06
N GLU A 374 -22.51 6.83 11.27
CA GLU A 374 -23.20 6.11 10.21
C GLU A 374 -24.00 7.11 9.36
N GLU A 375 -23.59 7.33 8.11
CA GLU A 375 -24.43 7.89 7.04
C GLU A 375 -25.07 6.78 6.20
#